data_AF-A0A918RGT0-F1
#
_entry.id   AF-A0A918RGT0-F1
#
_cell.length_a   1.000
_cell.length_b   1.000
_cell.length_c   1.000
_cell.angle_alpha   90.00
_cell.angle_beta   90.00
_cell.angle_gamma   90.00
#
_symmetry.space_group_name_H-M   'P 1'
#
loop_
_entity.id
_entity.type
_entity.pdbx_description
1 polymer ?
#
loop_
_entity_poly.entity_id
_entity_poly.type
_entity_poly.pdbx_seq_one_letter_code
_entity_poly.pdbx_strand_id
1 'polypeptide(L)' 'MTKKYSIYFIIIAGIVLMIYNISELDLDNLKKGPFAGIVSNILLILAMLLTMKDIKKQENK' A
#
# COMPACT_ATOMS: atom_id res chain seq x y z
N MET A 1 18.94 -4.67 -7.06
CA MET A 1 18.08 -3.84 -6.20
C MET A 1 18.06 -4.46 -4.81
N THR A 2 18.50 -3.76 -3.76
CA THR A 2 18.37 -4.32 -2.40
C THR A 2 16.89 -4.45 -2.05
N LYS A 3 16.51 -5.47 -1.26
CA LYS A 3 15.11 -5.73 -0.86
C LYS A 3 14.41 -4.48 -0.30
N LYS A 4 15.17 -3.59 0.35
CA LYS A 4 14.69 -2.30 0.88
C LYS A 4 14.20 -1.35 -0.22
N TYR A 5 14.92 -1.21 -1.34
CA TYR A 5 14.48 -0.35 -2.45
C TYR A 5 13.18 -0.84 -3.08
N SER A 6 13.01 -2.16 -3.23
CA SER A 6 11.75 -2.73 -3.73
C SER A 6 10.58 -2.45 -2.78
N ILE A 7 10.81 -2.50 -1.46
CA ILE A 7 9.79 -2.17 -0.45
C ILE A 7 9.37 -0.70 -0.57
N TYR A 8 10.32 0.23 -0.61
CA TYR A 8 10.02 1.66 -0.78
C TYR A 8 9.28 1.94 -2.09
N PHE A 9 9.68 1.30 -3.19
CA PHE A 9 9.01 1.43 -4.48
C PHE A 9 7.55 1.00 -4.42
N ILE A 10 7.26 -0.17 -3.83
CA ILE A 10 5.88 -0.69 -3.71
C ILE A 10 5.03 0.23 -2.82
N ILE A 11 5.59 0.77 -1.73
CA ILE A 11 4.87 1.73 -0.86
C ILE A 11 4.50 2.98 -1.66
N ILE A 12 5.44 3.57 -2.40
CA ILE A 12 5.18 4.77 -3.20
C ILE A 12 4.13 4.50 -4.28
N ALA A 13 4.25 3.39 -5.01
CA ALA A 13 3.26 2.99 -6.02
C ALA A 13 1.86 2.78 -5.41
N GLY A 14 1.79 2.13 -4.23
CA GLY A 14 0.54 1.94 -3.49
C GLY A 14 -0.11 3.25 -3.06
N ILE A 15 0.68 4.24 -2.62
CA ILE A 15 0.18 5.58 -2.28
C ILE A 15 -0.39 6.29 -3.51
N VAL A 16 0.32 6.26 -4.64
CA VAL A 16 -0.15 6.89 -5.90
C VAL A 16 -1.47 6.26 -6.36
N LEU A 17 -1.56 4.93 -6.37
CA LEU A 17 -2.78 4.21 -6.71
C LEU A 17 -3.92 4.49 -5.73
N MET A 18 -3.61 4.66 -4.45
CA MET A 18 -4.61 5.03 -3.43
C MET A 18 -5.16 6.43 -3.68
N ILE A 19 -4.32 7.41 -4.01
CA ILE A 19 -4.75 8.77 -4.35
C ILE A 19 -5.67 8.75 -5.59
N TYR A 20 -5.32 7.97 -6.62
CA TYR A 20 -6.16 7.79 -7.80
C TYR A 20 -7.53 7.20 -7.42
N ASN A 21 -7.55 6.11 -6.66
CA ASN A 21 -8.80 5.48 -6.19
C ASN A 21 -9.63 6.41 -5.30
N ILE A 22 -9.02 7.26 -4.46
CA ILE A 22 -9.74 8.24 -3.65
C ILE A 22 -10.32 9.36 -4.52
N SER A 23 -9.58 9.80 -5.54
CA SER A 23 -10.01 10.88 -6.43
C SER A 23 -11.20 10.48 -7.30
N GLU A 24 -11.35 9.19 -7.59
CA GLU A 24 -12.48 8.60 -8.31
C GLU A 24 -13.61 8.12 -7.36
N LEU A 25 -13.46 8.32 -6.05
CA LEU A 25 -14.43 7.84 -5.06
C LEU A 25 -15.71 8.67 -5.07
N ASP A 26 -16.75 8.10 -5.65
CA ASP A 26 -18.13 8.55 -5.45
C ASP A 26 -18.69 7.96 -4.15
N LEU A 27 -18.78 8.80 -3.11
CA LEU A 27 -19.29 8.43 -1.79
C LEU A 27 -20.78 8.07 -1.80
N ASP A 28 -21.53 8.54 -2.79
CA ASP A 28 -22.95 8.25 -2.93
C ASP A 28 -23.19 6.87 -3.58
N ASN A 29 -22.17 6.29 -4.26
CA ASN A 29 -22.25 5.00 -4.96
C ASN A 29 -21.11 4.03 -4.60
N LEU A 30 -20.90 3.77 -3.31
CA LEU A 30 -19.86 2.87 -2.79
C LEU A 30 -19.87 1.44 -3.38
N LYS A 31 -21.01 0.95 -3.88
CA LYS A 31 -21.12 -0.39 -4.50
C LYS A 31 -20.42 -0.49 -5.86
N LYS A 32 -20.30 0.61 -6.59
CA LYS A 32 -19.60 0.69 -7.89
C LYS A 32 -18.30 1.48 -7.82
N GLY A 33 -18.10 2.23 -6.74
CA GLY A 33 -16.91 3.05 -6.54
C GLY A 33 -15.65 2.23 -6.22
N PRO A 34 -14.47 2.86 -6.32
CA PRO A 34 -13.15 2.25 -6.15
C PRO A 34 -12.80 1.83 -4.69
N PHE A 35 -13.80 1.63 -3.83
CA PHE A 35 -13.60 1.33 -2.41
C PHE A 35 -12.74 0.09 -2.17
N ALA A 36 -12.95 -0.97 -2.94
CA ALA A 36 -12.12 -2.18 -2.88
C ALA A 36 -10.64 -1.88 -3.20
N GLY A 37 -10.38 -0.98 -4.16
CA GLY A 37 -9.04 -0.53 -4.52
C GLY A 37 -8.36 0.30 -3.42
N ILE A 38 -9.14 1.10 -2.67
CA ILE A 38 -8.64 1.84 -1.51
C ILE A 38 -8.24 0.85 -0.41
N VAL A 39 -9.13 -0.07 -0.05
CA VAL A 39 -8.88 -1.09 0.99
C VAL A 39 -7.69 -1.97 0.62
N SER A 40 -7.58 -2.42 -0.64
CA SER A 40 -6.45 -3.24 -1.08
C SER A 40 -5.12 -2.50 -1.00
N ASN A 41 -5.08 -1.22 -1.35
CA ASN A 41 -3.84 -0.42 -1.25
C ASN A 41 -3.44 -0.16 0.20
N ILE A 42 -4.39 0.06 1.11
CA ILE A 42 -4.10 0.15 2.56
C ILE A 42 -3.48 -1.15 3.06
N LEU A 43 -4.09 -2.30 2.72
CA LEU A 43 -3.58 -3.62 3.12
C LEU A 43 -2.18 -3.88 2.57
N LEU A 44 -1.92 -3.51 1.31
CA LEU A 44 -0.60 -3.62 0.69
C LEU A 44 0.43 -2.79 1.45
N ILE A 45 0.16 -1.52 1.72
CA ILE A 45 1.07 -0.64 2.46
C ILE A 45 1.36 -1.23 3.85
N LEU A 46 0.35 -1.70 4.58
CA LEU A 46 0.52 -2.35 5.88
C LEU A 46 1.40 -3.61 5.80
N ALA A 47 1.18 -4.47 4.79
CA ALA A 47 1.99 -5.67 4.58
C ALA A 47 3.46 -5.32 4.31
N MET A 48 3.72 -4.27 3.52
CA MET A 48 5.08 -3.78 3.25
C MET A 48 5.76 -3.24 4.51
N LEU A 49 5.03 -2.51 5.36
CA LEU A 49 5.54 -2.02 6.65
C LEU A 49 5.89 -3.17 7.61
N LEU A 50 5.04 -4.19 7.71
CA LEU A 50 5.31 -5.39 8.50
C LEU A 50 6.54 -6.13 7.99
N THR A 51 6.62 -6.34 6.67
CA THR A 51 7.78 -6.97 6.01
C THR A 51 9.07 -6.21 6.30
N MET A 52 9.04 -4.87 6.26
CA MET A 52 10.20 -4.05 6.60
C MET A 52 10.60 -4.20 8.09
N LYS A 53 9.62 -4.26 9.00
CA LYS A 53 9.87 -4.50 10.42
C LYS A 53 10.54 -5.85 10.66
N ASP A 54 10.08 -6.89 9.97
CA ASP A 54 10.62 -8.24 10.10
C ASP A 54 12.05 -8.36 9.54
N ILE A 55 12.32 -7.73 8.39
CA ILE A 55 13.68 -7.66 7.83
C ILE A 55 14.61 -6.94 8.80
N LYS A 56 14.21 -5.77 9.34
CA LYS A 56 15.01 -5.04 10.33
C LYS A 56 15.27 -5.86 11.59
N LYS A 57 14.30 -6.67 12.04
CA LYS A 57 14.45 -7.58 13.18
C LYS A 57 15.46 -8.72 12.90
N GLN A 58 15.56 -9.18 11.65
CA GLN A 58 16.54 -10.19 11.24
C GLN A 58 17.94 -9.59 11.09
N GLU A 59 18.07 -8.33 10.64
CA GLU A 59 19.36 -7.64 10.54
C GLU A 59 19.98 -7.27 11.89
N ASN A 60 19.16 -7.11 12.94
CA ASN A 60 19.58 -6.78 14.30
C ASN A 60 19.85 -8.02 15.19
N LYS A 61 19.80 -9.23 14.64
CA LYS A 61 20.17 -10.49 15.30
C LYS A 61 21.51 -10.98 14.77
#